data_AF-A0A1Z5YQX9-F1
#
_entry.id   AF-A0A1Z5YQX9-F1
#
_cell.length_a   1.000
_cell.length_b   1.000
_cell.length_c   1.000
_cell.angle_alpha   90.00
_cell.angle_beta   90.00
_cell.angle_gamma   90.00
#
_symmetry.space_group_name_H-M   'P 1'
#
loop_
_entity.id
_entity.type
_entity.pdbx_description
1 polymer ?
#
loop_
_entity_poly.entity_id
_entity_poly.type
_entity_poly.pdbx_seq_one_letter_code
_entity_poly.pdbx_strand_id
1 'polypeptide(L)'
;AIAASVASGGYLEVDAGGTATGTQVGSGGIVQLTDGGIASGTTLTNSATLYAGSGATAVGTVVQDGASLQVQQGGIASGTVQQGGTTTVFAGASATDTTVNGGALTLVESATATNTVVNADGVVSAFGTLSGVTVSGGEVDVFSGGVVSAANLMNSGYLFVEQGGSAIAASVASGGYLEVDAGGKATGTQVGSGGIVQLTDGGIASGTTLTNSATLYAGSGATA
;
A
#
# COMPACT_ATOMS: atom_id res chain seq x y z
N ALA A 1 29.56 3.17 -1.65
CA ALA A 1 28.63 2.04 -1.89
C ALA A 1 29.19 0.81 -1.20
N ILE A 2 28.47 0.28 -0.20
CA ILE A 2 28.83 -0.96 0.51
C ILE A 2 27.83 -2.03 0.11
N ALA A 3 28.30 -3.19 -0.33
CA ALA A 3 27.50 -4.40 -0.41
C ALA A 3 27.77 -5.23 0.84
N ALA A 4 26.74 -5.49 1.65
CA ALA A 4 26.88 -6.21 2.91
C ALA A 4 25.95 -7.44 2.97
N SER A 5 26.37 -8.44 3.73
CA SER A 5 25.48 -9.50 4.19
C SER A 5 25.28 -9.35 5.69
N VAL A 6 24.03 -9.14 6.10
CA VAL A 6 23.66 -8.92 7.51
C VAL A 6 22.92 -10.16 7.99
N ALA A 7 23.60 -11.01 8.74
CA ALA A 7 23.05 -12.27 9.27
C ALA A 7 22.42 -12.07 10.65
N SER A 8 22.05 -13.18 11.31
CA SER A 8 21.44 -13.17 12.65
C SER A 8 22.28 -12.43 13.68
N GLY A 9 21.65 -11.48 14.38
CA GLY A 9 22.30 -10.59 15.34
C GLY A 9 23.19 -9.51 14.68
N GLY A 10 23.29 -9.51 13.35
CA GLY A 10 23.99 -8.50 12.59
C GLY A 10 23.21 -7.19 12.53
N TYR A 11 23.95 -6.09 12.56
CA TYR A 11 23.42 -4.74 12.48
C TYR A 11 24.25 -3.93 11.49
N LEU A 12 23.59 -3.29 10.53
CA LEU A 12 24.20 -2.34 9.61
C LEU A 12 23.52 -1.00 9.75
N GLU A 13 24.28 0.01 10.15
CA GLU A 13 23.86 1.41 10.16
C GLU A 13 24.38 2.12 8.92
N VAL A 14 23.53 2.92 8.27
CA VAL A 14 23.89 3.76 7.14
C VAL A 14 23.50 5.19 7.47
N ASP A 15 24.49 5.97 7.87
CA ASP A 15 24.36 7.36 8.27
C ASP A 15 24.30 8.32 7.08
N ALA A 16 24.20 9.62 7.40
CA ALA A 16 24.24 10.73 6.46
C ALA A 16 25.37 10.62 5.41
N GLY A 17 24.99 10.66 4.13
CA GLY A 17 25.91 10.53 2.99
C GLY A 17 26.39 9.09 2.74
N GLY A 18 26.01 8.15 3.59
CA GLY A 18 26.23 6.73 3.39
C GLY A 18 25.36 6.15 2.29
N THR A 19 25.89 5.16 1.56
CA THR A 19 25.12 4.40 0.59
C THR A 19 25.46 2.91 0.67
N ALA A 20 24.46 2.10 1.00
CA ALA A 20 24.50 0.65 0.90
C ALA A 20 23.80 0.18 -0.39
N THR A 21 24.39 -0.78 -1.09
CA THR A 21 23.91 -1.25 -2.40
C THR A 21 23.93 -2.77 -2.45
N GLY A 22 22.81 -3.41 -2.81
CA GLY A 22 22.73 -4.86 -2.93
C GLY A 22 22.89 -5.59 -1.59
N THR A 23 22.48 -4.96 -0.48
CA THR A 23 22.59 -5.55 0.86
C THR A 23 21.64 -6.74 0.98
N GLN A 24 22.17 -7.88 1.42
CA GLN A 24 21.37 -9.07 1.71
C GLN A 24 21.20 -9.21 3.21
N VAL A 25 19.96 -9.10 3.69
CA VAL A 25 19.63 -9.20 5.11
C VAL A 25 18.95 -10.55 5.37
N GLY A 26 19.69 -11.40 6.08
CA GLY A 26 19.27 -12.72 6.50
C GLY A 26 18.53 -12.70 7.83
N SER A 27 18.27 -13.89 8.36
CA SER A 27 17.32 -14.01 9.47
C SER A 27 17.75 -13.31 10.74
N GLY A 28 16.90 -12.42 11.25
CA GLY A 28 17.18 -11.59 12.44
C GLY A 28 18.26 -10.52 12.23
N GLY A 29 18.67 -10.28 10.99
CA GLY A 29 19.53 -9.16 10.64
C GLY A 29 18.76 -7.85 10.58
N ILE A 30 19.42 -6.76 10.95
CA ILE A 30 18.83 -5.42 10.97
C ILE A 30 19.66 -4.46 10.13
N VAL A 31 18.98 -3.70 9.27
CA VAL A 31 19.54 -2.52 8.61
C VAL A 31 18.83 -1.28 9.15
N GLN A 32 19.57 -0.30 9.62
CA GLN A 32 19.08 1.00 10.04
C GLN A 32 19.63 2.07 9.09
N LEU A 33 18.74 2.86 8.49
CA LEU A 33 19.11 4.05 7.72
C LEU A 33 18.74 5.29 8.53
N THR A 34 19.65 6.25 8.63
CA THR A 34 19.54 7.47 9.44
C THR A 34 20.03 8.68 8.66
N ASP A 35 19.45 9.85 8.94
CA ASP A 35 19.97 11.17 8.55
C ASP A 35 20.36 11.34 7.07
N GLY A 36 19.56 10.82 6.14
CA GLY A 36 19.86 10.90 4.71
C GLY A 36 20.66 9.72 4.15
N GLY A 37 20.90 8.68 4.94
CA GLY A 37 21.45 7.41 4.49
C GLY A 37 20.58 6.74 3.42
N ILE A 38 21.24 6.10 2.45
CA ILE A 38 20.59 5.48 1.29
C ILE A 38 20.87 3.99 1.27
N ALA A 39 19.84 3.17 1.11
CA ALA A 39 19.97 1.78 0.71
C ALA A 39 19.33 1.55 -0.65
N SER A 40 20.03 0.87 -1.55
CA SER A 40 19.54 0.56 -2.90
C SER A 40 19.63 -0.93 -3.19
N GLY A 41 18.53 -1.55 -3.61
CA GLY A 41 18.48 -2.97 -3.96
C GLY A 41 18.70 -3.89 -2.76
N THR A 42 18.19 -3.53 -1.59
CA THR A 42 18.30 -4.39 -0.40
C THR A 42 17.32 -5.56 -0.52
N THR A 43 17.77 -6.79 -0.25
CA THR A 43 16.88 -7.95 -0.13
C THR A 43 16.73 -8.34 1.34
N LEU A 44 15.51 -8.37 1.86
CA LEU A 44 15.16 -8.78 3.21
C LEU A 44 14.56 -10.18 3.21
N THR A 45 15.03 -11.06 4.09
CA THR A 45 14.57 -12.45 4.19
C THR A 45 14.37 -12.89 5.65
N ASN A 46 13.38 -13.73 5.93
CA ASN A 46 13.25 -14.50 7.18
C ASN A 46 13.35 -13.67 8.48
N SER A 47 12.38 -12.83 8.83
CA SER A 47 12.44 -11.97 10.03
C SER A 47 13.54 -10.89 9.99
N ALA A 48 14.19 -10.67 8.84
CA ALA A 48 15.01 -9.50 8.60
C ALA A 48 14.17 -8.22 8.68
N THR A 49 14.77 -7.14 9.18
CA THR A 49 14.13 -5.82 9.21
C THR A 49 15.03 -4.75 8.63
N LEU A 50 14.47 -3.87 7.80
CA LEU A 50 15.07 -2.59 7.46
C LEU A 50 14.24 -1.46 8.04
N TYR A 51 14.89 -0.52 8.73
CA TYR A 51 14.31 0.72 9.20
C TYR A 51 14.82 1.87 8.34
N ALA A 52 13.92 2.57 7.63
CA ALA A 52 14.21 3.81 6.94
C ALA A 52 13.78 4.98 7.82
N GLY A 53 14.75 5.56 8.54
CA GLY A 53 14.55 6.68 9.47
C GLY A 53 14.36 8.04 8.80
N SER A 54 14.38 9.11 9.61
CA SER A 54 14.21 10.48 9.14
C SER A 54 15.21 10.86 8.06
N GLY A 55 14.72 11.38 6.94
CA GLY A 55 15.51 11.78 5.77
C GLY A 55 16.12 10.63 4.98
N ALA A 56 16.07 9.39 5.50
CA ALA A 56 16.66 8.23 4.86
C ALA A 56 15.82 7.74 3.67
N THR A 57 16.48 7.12 2.69
CA THR A 57 15.83 6.61 1.48
C THR A 57 16.17 5.14 1.25
N ALA A 58 15.14 4.30 1.17
CA ALA A 58 15.24 2.90 0.74
C ALA A 58 14.70 2.75 -0.69
N VAL A 59 15.55 2.33 -1.63
CA VAL A 59 15.21 2.21 -3.05
C VAL A 59 15.28 0.75 -3.48
N GLY A 60 14.24 0.25 -4.15
CA GLY A 60 14.24 -1.09 -4.73
C GLY A 60 14.36 -2.21 -3.69
N THR A 61 13.82 -2.01 -2.49
CA THR A 61 13.88 -3.02 -1.43
C THR A 61 12.96 -4.19 -1.78
N VAL A 62 13.49 -5.41 -1.79
CA VAL A 62 12.71 -6.65 -1.94
C VAL A 62 12.43 -7.21 -0.55
N VAL A 63 11.15 -7.30 -0.18
CA VAL A 63 10.71 -7.80 1.12
C VAL A 63 10.11 -9.19 0.93
N GLN A 64 10.90 -10.24 1.21
CA GLN A 64 10.41 -11.61 1.11
C GLN A 64 9.54 -11.99 2.31
N ASP A 65 8.85 -13.12 2.19
CA ASP A 65 8.02 -13.67 3.27
C ASP A 65 8.74 -13.71 4.63
N GLY A 66 7.98 -13.34 5.67
CA GLY A 66 8.45 -13.17 7.04
C GLY A 66 9.38 -11.98 7.29
N ALA A 67 9.80 -11.21 6.28
CA ALA A 67 10.63 -10.01 6.47
C ALA A 67 9.79 -8.72 6.56
N SER A 68 10.42 -7.64 7.04
CA SER A 68 9.75 -6.35 7.24
C SER A 68 10.56 -5.14 6.80
N LEU A 69 9.91 -4.21 6.11
CA LEU A 69 10.39 -2.85 5.89
C LEU A 69 9.57 -1.87 6.74
N GLN A 70 10.24 -1.06 7.56
CA GLN A 70 9.62 -0.01 8.36
C GLN A 70 10.08 1.36 7.88
N VAL A 71 9.17 2.12 7.27
CA VAL A 71 9.43 3.49 6.80
C VAL A 71 8.94 4.46 7.86
N GLN A 72 9.88 4.98 8.65
CA GLN A 72 9.60 5.80 9.82
C GLN A 72 9.40 7.27 9.43
N GLN A 73 8.98 8.12 10.37
CA GLN A 73 8.71 9.54 10.13
C GLN A 73 9.84 10.22 9.35
N GLY A 74 9.49 10.89 8.24
CA GLY A 74 10.45 11.57 7.36
C GLY A 74 11.27 10.64 6.46
N GLY A 75 11.12 9.32 6.59
CA GLY A 75 11.73 8.33 5.71
C GLY A 75 10.96 8.13 4.41
N ILE A 76 11.68 7.69 3.38
CA ILE A 76 11.15 7.47 2.04
C ILE A 76 11.48 6.05 1.58
N ALA A 77 10.48 5.34 1.08
CA ALA A 77 10.67 4.11 0.31
C ALA A 77 10.24 4.32 -1.15
N SER A 78 11.00 3.78 -2.10
CA SER A 78 10.67 3.87 -3.52
C SER A 78 10.96 2.55 -4.23
N GLY A 79 10.00 2.06 -5.03
CA GLY A 79 10.15 0.81 -5.79
C GLY A 79 10.24 -0.43 -4.91
N THR A 80 9.64 -0.43 -3.72
CA THR A 80 9.58 -1.60 -2.85
C THR A 80 8.81 -2.74 -3.54
N VAL A 81 9.32 -3.97 -3.47
CA VAL A 81 8.64 -5.17 -3.99
C VAL A 81 8.40 -6.15 -2.85
N GLN A 82 7.14 -6.37 -2.48
CA GLN A 82 6.75 -7.33 -1.46
C GLN A 82 6.44 -8.68 -2.10
N GLN A 83 7.16 -9.72 -1.66
CA GLN A 83 7.02 -11.11 -2.07
C GLN A 83 6.54 -11.95 -0.88
N GLY A 84 5.44 -11.53 -0.24
CA GLY A 84 4.90 -12.13 1.00
C GLY A 84 5.28 -11.39 2.28
N GLY A 85 6.31 -10.54 2.24
CA GLY A 85 6.73 -9.74 3.39
C GLY A 85 5.83 -8.54 3.69
N THR A 86 6.18 -7.79 4.74
CA THR A 86 5.39 -6.64 5.20
C THR A 86 6.14 -5.32 5.06
N THR A 87 5.41 -4.27 4.72
CA THR A 87 5.91 -2.89 4.79
C THR A 87 4.95 -2.07 5.63
N THR A 88 5.47 -1.35 6.63
CA THR A 88 4.70 -0.36 7.40
C THR A 88 5.26 1.03 7.11
N VAL A 89 4.40 1.92 6.64
CA VAL A 89 4.70 3.34 6.43
C VAL A 89 4.07 4.11 7.57
N PHE A 90 4.90 4.69 8.43
CA PHE A 90 4.47 5.42 9.62
C PHE A 90 4.05 6.85 9.29
N ALA A 91 3.46 7.52 10.27
CA ALA A 91 3.00 8.91 10.16
C ALA A 91 4.12 9.85 9.67
N GLY A 92 3.83 10.64 8.63
CA GLY A 92 4.78 11.57 8.02
C GLY A 92 5.86 10.91 7.15
N ALA A 93 5.77 9.61 6.88
CA ALA A 93 6.62 8.90 5.94
C ALA A 93 5.94 8.74 4.57
N SER A 94 6.72 8.38 3.55
CA SER A 94 6.22 8.18 2.20
C SER A 94 6.74 6.91 1.53
N ALA A 95 5.87 6.27 0.73
CA ALA A 95 6.24 5.18 -0.15
C ALA A 95 5.77 5.43 -1.59
N THR A 96 6.62 5.25 -2.59
CA THR A 96 6.21 5.35 -4.00
C THR A 96 6.51 4.07 -4.77
N ASP A 97 5.66 3.78 -5.75
CA ASP A 97 5.88 2.69 -6.72
C ASP A 97 6.05 1.32 -6.05
N THR A 98 5.36 1.11 -4.92
CA THR A 98 5.36 -0.16 -4.20
C THR A 98 4.58 -1.21 -4.99
N THR A 99 5.17 -2.37 -5.21
CA THR A 99 4.49 -3.55 -5.77
C THR A 99 4.24 -4.57 -4.67
N VAL A 100 2.99 -5.01 -4.52
CA VAL A 100 2.54 -5.95 -3.49
C VAL A 100 2.09 -7.24 -4.17
N ASN A 101 2.99 -8.23 -4.28
CA ASN A 101 2.72 -9.54 -4.90
C ASN A 101 2.31 -10.61 -3.86
N GLY A 102 1.87 -10.17 -2.70
CA GLY A 102 1.70 -10.98 -1.50
C GLY A 102 2.16 -10.21 -0.26
N GLY A 103 1.63 -10.60 0.90
CA GLY A 103 1.92 -9.90 2.17
C GLY A 103 1.11 -8.62 2.30
N ALA A 104 1.60 -7.69 3.12
CA ALA A 104 0.82 -6.52 3.53
C ALA A 104 1.61 -5.22 3.47
N LEU A 105 1.02 -4.20 2.83
CA LEU A 105 1.41 -2.80 2.98
C LEU A 105 0.45 -2.11 3.95
N THR A 106 0.96 -1.57 5.05
CA THR A 106 0.16 -0.78 6.00
C THR A 106 0.57 0.68 5.94
N LEU A 107 -0.40 1.56 5.67
CA LEU A 107 -0.23 3.01 5.75
C LEU A 107 -0.89 3.50 7.03
N VAL A 108 -0.09 3.92 8.00
CA VAL A 108 -0.59 4.51 9.27
C VAL A 108 -1.22 5.88 8.97
N GLU A 109 -2.04 6.40 9.89
CA GLU A 109 -2.55 7.77 9.80
C GLU A 109 -1.43 8.78 9.48
N SER A 110 -1.71 9.71 8.56
CA SER A 110 -0.73 10.68 8.02
C SER A 110 0.46 10.09 7.25
N ALA A 111 0.49 8.78 6.98
CA ALA A 111 1.38 8.21 5.98
C ALA A 111 0.86 8.47 4.56
N THR A 112 1.78 8.51 3.60
CA THR A 112 1.43 8.67 2.18
C THR A 112 1.99 7.54 1.33
N ALA A 113 1.21 7.06 0.38
CA ALA A 113 1.73 6.24 -0.70
C ALA A 113 1.14 6.60 -2.06
N THR A 114 1.95 6.44 -3.10
CA THR A 114 1.53 6.70 -4.49
C THR A 114 1.95 5.58 -5.42
N ASN A 115 1.13 5.35 -6.45
CA ASN A 115 1.42 4.41 -7.54
C ASN A 115 1.66 2.97 -7.06
N THR A 116 1.00 2.57 -5.97
CA THR A 116 1.07 1.19 -5.49
C THR A 116 0.38 0.27 -6.49
N VAL A 117 0.97 -0.89 -6.77
CA VAL A 117 0.35 -1.98 -7.52
C VAL A 117 0.09 -3.13 -6.56
N VAL A 118 -1.16 -3.58 -6.46
CA VAL A 118 -1.59 -4.68 -5.59
C VAL A 118 -2.02 -5.83 -6.47
N ASN A 119 -1.21 -6.89 -6.47
CA ASN A 119 -1.47 -8.11 -7.24
C ASN A 119 -2.13 -9.17 -6.35
N ALA A 120 -2.39 -10.34 -6.92
CA ALA A 120 -2.97 -11.48 -6.20
C ALA A 120 -2.27 -11.74 -4.86
N ASP A 121 -3.08 -12.03 -3.83
CA ASP A 121 -2.69 -12.27 -2.43
C ASP A 121 -2.06 -11.06 -1.72
N GLY A 122 -1.94 -9.92 -2.41
CA GLY A 122 -1.47 -8.67 -1.85
C GLY A 122 -2.58 -7.90 -1.13
N VAL A 123 -2.29 -7.39 0.06
CA VAL A 123 -3.22 -6.59 0.86
C VAL A 123 -2.62 -5.22 1.17
N VAL A 124 -3.45 -4.17 1.09
CA VAL A 124 -3.11 -2.83 1.55
C VAL A 124 -4.11 -2.36 2.59
N SER A 125 -3.64 -2.04 3.79
CA SER A 125 -4.46 -1.42 4.83
C SER A 125 -4.16 0.08 4.88
N ALA A 126 -5.12 0.91 4.46
CA ALA A 126 -4.98 2.36 4.37
C ALA A 126 -5.69 3.07 5.53
N PHE A 127 -4.92 3.48 6.55
CA PHE A 127 -5.32 4.48 7.55
C PHE A 127 -4.80 5.88 7.18
N GLY A 128 -3.80 5.95 6.27
CA GLY A 128 -3.27 7.17 5.69
C GLY A 128 -3.84 7.49 4.30
N THR A 129 -3.06 8.19 3.48
CA THR A 129 -3.43 8.54 2.10
C THR A 129 -2.76 7.62 1.09
N LEU A 130 -3.55 7.05 0.18
CA LEU A 130 -3.07 6.27 -0.96
C LEU A 130 -3.61 6.88 -2.26
N SER A 131 -2.74 7.15 -3.24
CA SER A 131 -3.16 7.74 -4.51
C SER A 131 -2.66 6.96 -5.71
N GLY A 132 -3.53 6.80 -6.72
CA GLY A 132 -3.19 6.14 -7.98
C GLY A 132 -2.91 4.64 -7.82
N VAL A 133 -3.48 3.99 -6.80
CA VAL A 133 -3.32 2.55 -6.61
C VAL A 133 -3.96 1.78 -7.77
N THR A 134 -3.27 0.75 -8.27
CA THR A 134 -3.85 -0.24 -9.17
C THR A 134 -4.02 -1.56 -8.43
N VAL A 135 -5.24 -2.10 -8.44
CA VAL A 135 -5.59 -3.35 -7.76
C VAL A 135 -6.00 -4.37 -8.81
N SER A 136 -5.20 -5.43 -8.95
CA SER A 136 -5.38 -6.49 -9.95
C SER A 136 -5.19 -7.87 -9.29
N GLY A 137 -6.25 -8.38 -8.68
CA GLY A 137 -6.28 -9.66 -7.96
C GLY A 137 -6.04 -9.54 -6.45
N GLY A 138 -5.61 -8.37 -5.98
CA GLY A 138 -5.41 -8.08 -4.56
C GLY A 138 -6.53 -7.26 -3.94
N GLU A 139 -6.24 -6.74 -2.75
CA GLU A 139 -7.22 -6.08 -1.87
C GLU A 139 -6.66 -4.80 -1.26
N VAL A 140 -7.53 -3.79 -1.14
CA VAL A 140 -7.25 -2.55 -0.43
C VAL A 140 -8.39 -2.26 0.53
N ASP A 141 -8.07 -2.14 1.81
CA ASP A 141 -8.99 -1.72 2.87
C ASP A 141 -8.77 -0.25 3.20
N VAL A 142 -9.83 0.56 3.13
CA VAL A 142 -9.81 1.97 3.50
C VAL A 142 -10.47 2.14 4.85
N PHE A 143 -9.64 2.21 5.89
CA PHE A 143 -10.11 2.33 7.27
C PHE A 143 -10.45 3.78 7.63
N SER A 144 -10.96 3.96 8.85
CA SER A 144 -11.30 5.28 9.41
C SER A 144 -10.11 6.26 9.32
N GLY A 145 -10.36 7.44 8.73
CA GLY A 145 -9.34 8.46 8.47
C GLY A 145 -8.51 8.21 7.19
N GLY A 146 -8.57 7.00 6.64
CA GLY A 146 -7.93 6.63 5.40
C GLY A 146 -8.60 7.25 4.18
N VAL A 147 -7.78 7.63 3.20
CA VAL A 147 -8.25 8.19 1.92
C VAL A 147 -7.53 7.49 0.76
N VAL A 148 -8.31 6.85 -0.10
CA VAL A 148 -7.82 6.31 -1.38
C VAL A 148 -8.34 7.18 -2.52
N SER A 149 -7.45 7.66 -3.39
CA SER A 149 -7.81 8.48 -4.54
C SER A 149 -7.31 7.89 -5.85
N ALA A 150 -8.12 8.04 -6.92
CA ALA A 150 -7.79 7.55 -8.26
C ALA A 150 -7.41 6.05 -8.29
N ALA A 151 -8.11 5.24 -7.48
CA ALA A 151 -7.93 3.78 -7.47
C ALA A 151 -8.40 3.17 -8.79
N ASN A 152 -7.62 2.25 -9.37
CA ASN A 152 -7.99 1.49 -10.56
C ASN A 152 -8.20 0.02 -10.19
N LEU A 153 -9.44 -0.46 -10.23
CA LEU A 153 -9.81 -1.82 -9.84
C LEU A 153 -10.12 -2.67 -11.08
N MET A 154 -9.46 -3.83 -11.21
CA MET A 154 -9.61 -4.72 -12.35
C MET A 154 -9.26 -6.17 -11.97
N ASN A 155 -9.65 -7.16 -12.79
CA ASN A 155 -9.16 -8.55 -12.67
C ASN A 155 -9.24 -9.12 -11.24
N SER A 156 -10.42 -9.10 -10.62
CA SER A 156 -10.60 -9.49 -9.21
C SER A 156 -9.84 -8.61 -8.22
N GLY A 157 -9.72 -7.32 -8.52
CA GLY A 157 -9.19 -6.31 -7.62
C GLY A 157 -10.29 -5.71 -6.75
N TYR A 158 -10.06 -5.70 -5.45
CA TYR A 158 -11.04 -5.29 -4.43
C TYR A 158 -10.63 -3.99 -3.75
N LEU A 159 -11.60 -3.10 -3.54
CA LEU A 159 -11.48 -1.94 -2.67
C LEU A 159 -12.65 -1.95 -1.69
N PHE A 160 -12.36 -2.10 -0.41
CA PHE A 160 -13.33 -2.04 0.68
C PHE A 160 -13.21 -0.69 1.37
N VAL A 161 -14.30 0.09 1.38
CA VAL A 161 -14.36 1.39 2.04
C VAL A 161 -15.14 1.25 3.33
N GLU A 162 -14.40 1.06 4.41
CA GLU A 162 -14.91 0.79 5.74
C GLU A 162 -15.50 2.04 6.40
N GLN A 163 -16.08 1.87 7.59
CA GLN A 163 -16.60 2.97 8.39
C GLN A 163 -15.55 4.08 8.58
N GLY A 164 -15.88 5.30 8.13
CA GLY A 164 -15.02 6.48 8.24
C GLY A 164 -13.90 6.55 7.20
N GLY A 165 -13.78 5.55 6.31
CA GLY A 165 -12.88 5.57 5.17
C GLY A 165 -13.47 6.32 3.98
N SER A 166 -12.60 6.80 3.08
CA SER A 166 -13.02 7.50 1.86
C SER A 166 -12.30 7.04 0.59
N ALA A 167 -13.09 6.70 -0.44
CA ALA A 167 -12.61 6.51 -1.81
C ALA A 167 -13.03 7.69 -2.70
N ILE A 168 -12.09 8.23 -3.46
CA ILE A 168 -12.30 9.40 -4.34
C ILE A 168 -11.88 9.05 -5.77
N ALA A 169 -12.78 9.26 -6.72
CA ALA A 169 -12.56 9.05 -8.15
C ALA A 169 -12.02 7.65 -8.49
N ALA A 170 -12.52 6.61 -7.82
CA ALA A 170 -12.19 5.23 -8.15
C ALA A 170 -12.73 4.87 -9.55
N SER A 171 -11.93 4.16 -10.35
CA SER A 171 -12.32 3.56 -11.61
C SER A 171 -12.45 2.05 -11.43
N VAL A 172 -13.67 1.54 -11.60
CA VAL A 172 -14.00 0.13 -11.43
C VAL A 172 -14.20 -0.49 -12.81
N ALA A 173 -13.18 -1.18 -13.31
CA ALA A 173 -13.18 -1.81 -14.63
C ALA A 173 -13.69 -3.26 -14.56
N SER A 174 -13.59 -4.00 -15.68
CA SER A 174 -14.04 -5.39 -15.76
C SER A 174 -13.38 -6.26 -14.69
N GLY A 175 -14.20 -6.94 -13.90
CA GLY A 175 -13.75 -7.77 -12.77
C GLY A 175 -13.25 -6.99 -11.56
N GLY A 176 -13.27 -5.65 -11.59
CA GLY A 176 -13.02 -4.82 -10.43
C GLY A 176 -14.26 -4.74 -9.53
N TYR A 177 -14.02 -4.61 -8.23
CA TYR A 177 -15.07 -4.59 -7.23
C TYR A 177 -14.79 -3.51 -6.17
N LEU A 178 -15.73 -2.58 -6.00
CA LEU A 178 -15.73 -1.60 -4.94
C LEU A 178 -16.88 -1.89 -3.99
N GLU A 179 -16.59 -2.13 -2.72
CA GLU A 179 -17.59 -2.19 -1.66
C GLU A 179 -17.46 -0.98 -0.74
N VAL A 180 -18.59 -0.39 -0.38
CA VAL A 180 -18.68 0.74 0.54
C VAL A 180 -19.59 0.34 1.68
N ASP A 181 -18.98 0.21 2.86
CA ASP A 181 -19.66 -0.24 4.05
C ASP A 181 -20.42 0.86 4.77
N ALA A 182 -21.19 0.47 5.79
CA ALA A 182 -21.94 1.38 6.65
C ALA A 182 -21.04 2.52 7.18
N GLY A 183 -21.30 3.76 6.74
CA GLY A 183 -20.51 4.93 7.12
C GLY A 183 -19.20 5.12 6.36
N GLY A 184 -18.87 4.24 5.40
CA GLY A 184 -17.85 4.46 4.38
C GLY A 184 -18.37 5.39 3.27
N LYS A 185 -17.45 6.07 2.57
CA LYS A 185 -17.81 7.04 1.53
C LYS A 185 -17.01 6.88 0.24
N ALA A 186 -17.70 6.64 -0.87
CA ALA A 186 -17.17 6.79 -2.22
C ALA A 186 -17.66 8.08 -2.89
N THR A 187 -16.81 8.76 -3.66
CA THR A 187 -17.21 9.98 -4.39
C THR A 187 -16.58 9.99 -5.79
N GLY A 188 -17.39 10.27 -6.81
CA GLY A 188 -16.94 10.37 -8.20
C GLY A 188 -16.51 9.03 -8.82
N THR A 189 -17.05 7.91 -8.32
CA THR A 189 -16.71 6.58 -8.83
C THR A 189 -17.15 6.43 -10.29
N GLN A 190 -16.25 5.94 -11.14
CA GLN A 190 -16.53 5.61 -12.53
C GLN A 190 -16.59 4.08 -12.69
N VAL A 191 -17.71 3.56 -13.16
CA VAL A 191 -17.93 2.12 -13.28
C VAL A 191 -18.01 1.74 -14.77
N GLY A 192 -17.02 0.98 -15.20
CA GLY A 192 -16.87 0.41 -16.54
C GLY A 192 -17.72 -0.85 -16.74
N SER A 193 -17.75 -1.34 -17.98
CA SER A 193 -18.40 -2.62 -18.32
C SER A 193 -17.84 -3.78 -17.49
N GLY A 194 -18.72 -4.48 -16.77
CA GLY A 194 -18.36 -5.62 -15.91
C GLY A 194 -17.67 -5.21 -14.60
N GLY A 195 -17.62 -3.92 -14.28
CA GLY A 195 -17.25 -3.42 -12.96
C GLY A 195 -18.45 -3.46 -12.01
N ILE A 196 -18.20 -3.71 -10.74
CA ILE A 196 -19.24 -3.84 -9.71
C ILE A 196 -18.96 -2.86 -8.57
N VAL A 197 -19.99 -2.11 -8.21
CA VAL A 197 -20.02 -1.35 -6.95
C VAL A 197 -21.11 -1.93 -6.06
N GLN A 198 -20.78 -2.20 -4.81
CA GLN A 198 -21.70 -2.63 -3.76
C GLN A 198 -21.71 -1.59 -2.65
N LEU A 199 -22.89 -1.03 -2.35
CA LEU A 199 -23.09 -0.24 -1.14
C LEU A 199 -23.85 -1.12 -0.17
N THR A 200 -23.26 -1.45 0.97
CA THR A 200 -23.98 -2.15 2.03
C THR A 200 -24.91 -1.18 2.77
N ASP A 201 -25.64 -1.67 3.77
CA ASP A 201 -26.64 -0.88 4.48
C ASP A 201 -26.00 0.36 5.14
N GLY A 202 -26.38 1.56 4.69
CA GLY A 202 -25.80 2.82 5.15
C GLY A 202 -24.47 3.23 4.48
N GLY A 203 -24.04 2.53 3.43
CA GLY A 203 -22.93 2.96 2.57
C GLY A 203 -23.28 4.21 1.76
N ILE A 204 -22.31 5.08 1.52
CA ILE A 204 -22.52 6.38 0.85
C ILE A 204 -21.69 6.45 -0.43
N ALA A 205 -22.35 6.60 -1.57
CA ALA A 205 -21.77 7.02 -2.83
C ALA A 205 -22.34 8.36 -3.28
N SER A 206 -21.54 9.15 -4.00
CA SER A 206 -22.00 10.39 -4.62
C SER A 206 -21.27 10.62 -5.94
N GLY A 207 -22.02 10.95 -6.99
CA GLY A 207 -21.45 11.20 -8.31
C GLY A 207 -20.94 9.93 -9.01
N THR A 208 -21.52 8.76 -8.68
CA THR A 208 -21.21 7.51 -9.37
C THR A 208 -21.69 7.55 -10.81
N THR A 209 -20.81 7.29 -11.76
CA THR A 209 -21.13 7.20 -13.19
C THR A 209 -21.05 5.75 -13.62
N LEU A 210 -22.16 5.19 -14.14
CA LEU A 210 -22.21 3.85 -14.69
C LEU A 210 -22.18 3.90 -16.22
N THR A 211 -21.35 3.07 -16.82
CA THR A 211 -21.32 2.84 -18.28
C THR A 211 -21.88 1.46 -18.63
N ASN A 212 -22.07 1.14 -19.91
CA ASN A 212 -22.79 -0.07 -20.35
C ASN A 212 -22.33 -1.35 -19.64
N SER A 213 -23.27 -2.10 -19.06
CA SER A 213 -23.04 -3.34 -18.31
C SER A 213 -22.24 -3.20 -17.00
N ALA A 214 -22.12 -1.99 -16.45
CA ALA A 214 -21.74 -1.77 -15.06
C ALA A 214 -22.88 -2.15 -14.11
N THR A 215 -22.54 -2.58 -12.89
CA THR A 215 -23.52 -2.89 -11.86
C THR A 215 -23.27 -2.08 -10.59
N LEU A 216 -24.34 -1.50 -10.05
CA LEU A 216 -24.37 -0.90 -8.72
C LEU A 216 -25.46 -1.60 -7.91
N TYR A 217 -25.09 -2.21 -6.79
CA TYR A 217 -26.01 -2.70 -5.77
C TYR A 217 -26.08 -1.69 -4.63
N ALA A 218 -27.28 -1.36 -4.17
CA ALA A 218 -27.49 -0.48 -3.03
C ALA A 218 -28.36 -1.18 -1.98
N GLY A 219 -27.78 -1.40 -0.80
CA GLY A 219 -28.44 -1.95 0.38
C GLY A 219 -29.47 -0.99 0.98
N SER A 220 -30.10 -1.42 2.07
CA SER A 220 -31.09 -0.61 2.79
C SER A 220 -30.44 0.63 3.40
N GLY A 221 -31.02 1.81 3.18
CA GLY A 221 -30.48 3.07 3.69
C GLY A 221 -29.17 3.54 3.02
N ALA A 222 -28.66 2.85 2.00
CA ALA A 222 -27.54 3.34 1.20
C ALA A 222 -27.94 4.61 0.42
N THR A 223 -26.97 5.49 0.18
CA THR A 223 -27.12 6.69 -0.67
C THR A 223 -26.25 6.54 -1.90
N ALA A 224 -26.79 6.79 -3.10
CA ALA A 224 -26.05 6.70 -4.37
C ALA A 224 -26.30 7.91 -5.28
#